data_AF-A0A256BGU1-F1
#
_entry.id   AF-A0A256BGU1-F1
#
_cell.length_a   1.000
_cell.length_b   1.000
_cell.length_c   1.000
_cell.angle_alpha   90.00
_cell.angle_beta   90.00
_cell.angle_gamma   90.00
#
_symmetry.space_group_name_H-M   'P 1'
#
loop_
_entity.id
_entity.type
_entity.pdbx_description
1 polymer ?
#
loop_
_entity_poly.entity_id
_entity_poly.type
_entity_poly.pdbx_seq_one_letter_code
_entity_poly.pdbx_strand_id
1 'polypeptide(L)'
;MELKDEQKNHLKQVSNTRNLFLGLAIAVVSISGVGIWSFHWFGEKITQNTQENLFAIAKLKANQIEQWISERQADAKIFAFRPSVTTTLQAIESGTKDDNSRWQWQTMQIIAAKMRAEYGYRKIALINRMSRLV
;
A
#
# COMPACT_ATOMS: atom_id res chain seq x y z
N MET A 1 2.80 -87.42 2.84
CA MET A 1 3.65 -86.49 2.06
C MET A 1 3.07 -85.07 2.01
N GLU A 2 1.82 -84.85 2.45
CA GLU A 2 1.08 -83.57 2.36
C GLU A 2 1.51 -82.47 3.35
N LEU A 3 2.06 -82.81 4.53
CA LEU A 3 2.40 -81.82 5.57
C LEU A 3 3.50 -80.81 5.19
N LYS A 4 4.32 -81.11 4.16
CA LYS A 4 5.40 -80.20 3.71
C LYS A 4 4.90 -79.09 2.78
N ASP A 5 3.77 -79.27 2.11
CA ASP A 5 3.28 -78.31 1.11
C ASP A 5 2.46 -77.17 1.74
N GLU A 6 1.70 -77.42 2.81
CA GLU A 6 1.04 -76.34 3.57
C GLU A 6 2.04 -75.39 4.22
N GLN A 7 3.08 -75.92 4.90
CA GLN A 7 4.12 -75.10 5.53
C GLN A 7 4.85 -74.20 4.52
N LYS A 8 5.05 -74.68 3.30
CA LYS A 8 5.72 -73.94 2.22
C LYS A 8 4.86 -72.82 1.65
N ASN A 9 3.54 -73.03 1.58
CA ASN A 9 2.58 -72.02 1.15
C ASN A 9 2.42 -70.90 2.19
N HIS A 10 2.38 -71.22 3.49
CA HIS A 10 2.33 -70.20 4.54
C HIS A 10 3.59 -69.31 4.56
N LEU A 11 4.79 -69.89 4.39
CA LEU A 11 6.04 -69.13 4.32
C LEU A 11 6.10 -68.21 3.08
N LYS A 12 5.63 -68.69 1.91
CA LYS A 12 5.50 -67.84 0.70
C LYS A 12 4.48 -66.71 0.90
N GLN A 13 3.34 -67.00 1.54
CA GLN A 13 2.28 -66.02 1.76
C GLN A 13 2.73 -64.91 2.72
N VAL A 14 3.45 -65.24 3.79
CA VAL A 14 4.05 -64.25 4.73
C VAL A 14 5.17 -63.44 4.07
N SER A 15 5.97 -64.05 3.20
CA SER A 15 6.99 -63.33 2.41
C SER A 15 6.35 -62.33 1.43
N ASN A 16 5.23 -62.69 0.82
CA ASN A 16 4.56 -61.84 -0.17
C ASN A 16 3.86 -60.65 0.50
N THR A 17 3.25 -60.85 1.67
CA THR A 17 2.67 -59.74 2.46
C THR A 17 3.75 -58.80 2.97
N ARG A 18 4.91 -59.31 3.42
CA ARG A 18 6.04 -58.45 3.85
C ARG A 18 6.54 -57.53 2.73
N ASN A 19 6.66 -58.05 1.51
CA ASN A 19 7.07 -57.25 0.34
C ASN A 19 5.99 -56.22 -0.06
N LEU A 20 4.71 -56.58 0.07
CA LEU A 20 3.58 -55.67 -0.13
C LEU A 20 3.58 -54.52 0.87
N PHE A 21 3.82 -54.80 2.16
CA PHE A 21 3.93 -53.77 3.19
C PHE A 21 5.11 -52.85 2.98
N LEU A 22 6.27 -53.38 2.56
CA LEU A 22 7.44 -52.57 2.18
C LEU A 22 7.14 -51.65 1.00
N GLY A 23 6.49 -52.18 -0.05
CA GLY A 23 6.08 -51.38 -1.20
C GLY A 23 5.09 -50.26 -0.82
N LEU A 24 4.11 -50.58 0.03
CA LEU A 24 3.15 -49.61 0.55
C LEU A 24 3.85 -48.52 1.39
N ALA A 25 4.76 -48.91 2.29
CA ALA A 25 5.50 -47.97 3.11
C ALA A 25 6.33 -46.99 2.27
N ILE A 26 7.01 -47.49 1.24
CA ILE A 26 7.78 -46.66 0.30
C ILE A 26 6.85 -45.71 -0.46
N ALA A 27 5.70 -46.18 -0.92
CA ALA A 27 4.73 -45.34 -1.62
C ALA A 27 4.19 -44.23 -0.72
N VAL A 28 3.82 -44.54 0.53
CA VAL A 28 3.31 -43.57 1.51
C VAL A 28 4.38 -42.51 1.84
N VAL A 29 5.62 -42.92 2.09
CA VAL A 29 6.73 -41.98 2.36
C VAL A 29 6.99 -41.09 1.15
N SER A 30 6.96 -41.66 -0.06
CA SER A 30 7.19 -40.89 -1.30
C SER A 30 6.11 -39.84 -1.51
N ILE A 31 4.83 -40.21 -1.39
CA ILE A 31 3.70 -39.29 -1.55
C ILE A 31 3.74 -38.20 -0.47
N SER A 32 3.97 -38.59 0.78
CA SER A 32 4.03 -37.65 1.90
C SER A 32 5.21 -36.68 1.77
N GLY A 33 6.38 -37.17 1.34
CA GLY A 33 7.56 -36.35 1.11
C GLY A 33 7.35 -35.31 0.02
N VAL A 34 6.76 -35.71 -1.11
CA VAL A 34 6.43 -34.77 -2.20
C VAL A 34 5.38 -33.75 -1.75
N GLY A 35 4.38 -34.17 -0.97
CA GLY A 35 3.36 -33.28 -0.42
C GLY A 35 3.95 -32.21 0.50
N ILE A 36 4.81 -32.60 1.45
CA ILE A 36 5.48 -31.67 2.37
C ILE A 36 6.39 -30.71 1.61
N TRP A 37 7.19 -31.23 0.68
CA TRP A 37 8.10 -30.41 -0.13
C TRP A 37 7.33 -29.38 -0.97
N SER A 38 6.27 -29.81 -1.64
CA SER A 38 5.39 -28.93 -2.42
C SER A 38 4.77 -27.85 -1.55
N PHE A 39 4.25 -28.21 -0.36
CA PHE A 39 3.65 -27.26 0.56
C PHE A 39 4.63 -26.17 1.02
N HIS A 40 5.86 -26.55 1.37
CA HIS A 40 6.90 -25.59 1.74
C HIS A 40 7.26 -24.66 0.58
N TRP A 41 7.45 -25.20 -0.63
CA TRP A 41 7.79 -24.41 -1.81
C TRP A 41 6.68 -23.41 -2.19
N PHE A 42 5.42 -23.83 -2.13
CA PHE A 42 4.27 -22.95 -2.36
C PHE A 42 4.13 -21.87 -1.28
N GLY A 43 4.36 -22.21 -0.01
CA GLY A 43 4.31 -21.24 1.09
C GLY A 43 5.34 -20.12 0.94
N GLU A 44 6.56 -20.47 0.54
CA GLU A 44 7.62 -19.49 0.31
C GLU A 44 7.30 -18.59 -0.90
N LYS A 45 6.79 -19.18 -1.99
CA LYS A 45 6.36 -18.42 -3.18
C LYS A 45 5.18 -17.49 -2.93
N ILE A 46 4.19 -17.93 -2.16
CA ILE A 46 3.06 -17.08 -1.77
C ILE A 46 3.56 -15.92 -0.93
N THR A 47 4.43 -16.18 0.04
CA THR A 47 4.99 -15.14 0.91
C THR A 47 5.78 -14.10 0.11
N GLN A 48 6.65 -14.55 -0.79
CA GLN A 48 7.42 -13.68 -1.69
C GLN A 48 6.47 -12.82 -2.56
N ASN A 49 5.51 -13.45 -3.23
CA ASN A 49 4.54 -12.72 -4.07
C ASN A 49 3.70 -11.72 -3.26
N THR A 50 3.28 -12.08 -2.05
CA THR A 50 2.54 -11.17 -1.16
C THR A 50 3.41 -9.98 -0.77
N GLN A 51 4.68 -10.20 -0.41
CA GLN A 51 5.60 -9.12 -0.08
C GLN A 51 5.85 -8.19 -1.27
N GLU A 52 6.09 -8.74 -2.46
CA GLU A 52 6.28 -7.95 -3.69
C GLU A 52 5.04 -7.11 -4.02
N ASN A 53 3.84 -7.69 -3.89
CA ASN A 53 2.59 -6.97 -4.11
C ASN A 53 2.39 -5.86 -3.09
N LEU A 54 2.63 -6.11 -1.80
CA LEU A 54 2.53 -5.10 -0.75
C LEU A 54 3.54 -3.96 -0.98
N PHE A 55 4.76 -4.29 -1.40
CA PHE A 55 5.77 -3.31 -1.74
C PHE A 55 5.36 -2.46 -2.96
N ALA A 56 4.82 -3.09 -4.01
CA ALA A 56 4.31 -2.39 -5.18
C ALA A 56 3.16 -1.43 -4.82
N ILE A 57 2.22 -1.88 -3.98
CA ILE A 57 1.13 -1.04 -3.46
C ILE A 57 1.70 0.12 -2.64
N ALA A 58 2.65 -0.14 -1.74
CA ALA A 58 3.27 0.90 -0.92
C ALA A 58 3.97 1.96 -1.79
N LYS A 59 4.71 1.54 -2.82
CA LYS A 59 5.35 2.44 -3.79
C LYS A 59 4.33 3.28 -4.55
N LEU A 60 3.25 2.66 -5.02
CA LEU A 60 2.18 3.39 -5.70
C LEU A 60 1.51 4.42 -4.77
N LYS A 61 1.27 4.06 -3.50
CA LYS A 61 0.73 4.97 -2.49
C LYS A 61 1.69 6.13 -2.18
N ALA A 62 2.99 5.86 -2.10
CA ALA A 62 4.00 6.90 -1.92
C ALA A 62 3.97 7.90 -3.08
N ASN A 63 3.97 7.41 -4.32
CA ASN A 63 3.87 8.27 -5.51
C ASN A 63 2.58 9.11 -5.52
N GLN A 64 1.45 8.53 -5.12
CA GLN A 64 0.19 9.27 -4.99
C GLN A 64 0.27 10.41 -3.98
N ILE A 65 0.92 10.18 -2.84
CA ILE A 65 1.13 11.21 -1.81
C ILE A 65 2.06 12.30 -2.35
N GLU A 66 3.16 11.94 -2.99
CA GLU A 66 4.10 12.91 -3.57
C GLU A 66 3.43 13.79 -4.64
N GLN A 67 2.67 13.16 -5.54
CA GLN A 67 1.91 13.88 -6.56
C GLN A 67 0.89 14.83 -5.92
N TRP A 68 0.13 14.34 -4.93
CA TRP A 68 -0.84 15.17 -4.22
C TRP A 68 -0.15 16.36 -3.53
N ILE A 69 1.00 16.17 -2.87
CA ILE A 69 1.77 17.25 -2.27
C ILE A 69 2.25 18.25 -3.33
N SER A 70 2.75 17.77 -4.47
CA SER A 70 3.22 18.60 -5.58
C SER A 70 2.08 19.47 -6.14
N GLU A 71 0.89 18.91 -6.33
CA GLU A 71 -0.30 19.65 -6.73
C GLU A 71 -0.65 20.75 -5.72
N ARG A 72 -0.64 20.44 -4.42
CA ARG A 72 -0.91 21.43 -3.36
C ARG A 72 0.14 22.55 -3.34
N GLN A 73 1.41 22.24 -3.61
CA GLN A 73 2.45 23.26 -3.74
C GLN A 73 2.25 24.15 -4.97
N ALA A 74 1.84 23.57 -6.10
CA ALA A 74 1.51 24.32 -7.30
C ALA A 74 0.30 25.23 -7.08
N ASP A 75 -0.75 24.73 -6.44
CA ASP A 75 -1.93 25.51 -6.05
C ASP A 75 -1.54 26.72 -5.18
N ALA A 76 -0.69 26.50 -4.18
CA ALA A 76 -0.19 27.57 -3.31
C ALA A 76 0.61 28.64 -4.07
N LYS A 77 1.46 28.22 -5.03
CA LYS A 77 2.20 29.15 -5.90
C LYS A 77 1.25 29.97 -6.76
N ILE A 78 0.30 29.32 -7.45
CA ILE A 78 -0.69 30.00 -8.29
C ILE A 78 -1.51 30.99 -7.45
N PHE A 79 -1.89 30.61 -6.24
CA PHE A 79 -2.61 31.49 -5.32
C PHE A 79 -1.77 32.70 -4.89
N ALA A 80 -0.48 32.50 -4.56
CA ALA A 80 0.42 33.55 -4.12
C ALA A 80 0.68 34.63 -5.18
N PHE A 81 0.65 34.28 -6.47
CA PHE A 81 0.85 35.23 -7.57
C PHE A 81 -0.39 36.05 -7.92
N ARG A 82 -1.54 35.85 -7.25
CA ARG A 82 -2.75 36.62 -7.54
C ARG A 82 -2.61 38.07 -7.08
N PRO A 83 -3.05 39.06 -7.90
CA PRO A 83 -3.03 40.48 -7.53
C PRO A 83 -3.75 40.78 -6.21
N SER A 84 -4.80 40.02 -5.88
CA SER A 84 -5.53 40.17 -4.63
C SER A 84 -4.68 39.83 -3.42
N VAL A 85 -3.81 38.82 -3.51
CA VAL A 85 -2.90 38.42 -2.44
C VAL A 85 -1.78 39.45 -2.28
N THR A 86 -1.16 39.88 -3.38
CA THR A 86 -0.07 40.87 -3.33
C THR A 86 -0.56 42.22 -2.82
N THR A 87 -1.70 42.71 -3.31
CA THR A 87 -2.29 43.99 -2.86
C THR A 87 -2.70 43.91 -1.40
N THR A 88 -3.28 42.79 -0.97
CA THR A 88 -3.62 42.55 0.43
C THR A 88 -2.37 42.60 1.32
N LEU A 89 -1.31 41.85 0.95
CA LEU A 89 -0.06 41.82 1.72
C LEU A 89 0.60 43.21 1.79
N GLN A 90 0.61 43.96 0.70
CA GLN A 90 1.12 45.34 0.66
C GLN A 90 0.29 46.28 1.53
N ALA A 91 -1.05 46.17 1.51
CA ALA A 91 -1.93 46.96 2.35
C ALA A 91 -1.71 46.67 3.85
N ILE A 92 -1.49 45.40 4.21
CA ILE A 92 -1.14 45.01 5.58
C ILE A 92 0.23 45.55 6.00
N GLU A 93 1.23 45.47 5.12
CA GLU A 93 2.59 45.93 5.40
C GLU A 93 2.67 47.45 5.52
N SER A 94 1.94 48.17 4.68
CA SER A 94 1.89 49.65 4.68
C SER A 94 0.89 50.24 5.67
N GLY A 95 0.01 49.43 6.26
CA GLY A 95 -1.09 49.91 7.10
C GLY A 95 -2.20 50.65 6.33
N THR A 96 -2.22 50.55 4.99
CA THR A 96 -3.17 51.25 4.12
C THR A 96 -4.56 50.60 4.19
N LYS A 97 -5.61 51.41 4.37
CA LYS A 97 -7.01 50.98 4.45
C LYS A 97 -7.90 51.70 3.44
N ASP A 98 -7.51 51.66 2.16
CA ASP A 98 -8.33 52.19 1.07
C ASP A 98 -9.49 51.24 0.70
N ASP A 99 -10.39 51.68 -0.18
CA ASP A 99 -11.50 50.83 -0.65
C ASP A 99 -11.02 49.66 -1.52
N ASN A 100 -9.92 49.86 -2.27
CA ASN A 100 -9.34 48.83 -3.13
C ASN A 100 -8.79 47.65 -2.31
N SER A 101 -7.99 47.90 -1.27
CA SER A 101 -7.46 46.86 -0.37
C SER A 101 -8.57 46.08 0.32
N ARG A 102 -9.66 46.74 0.75
CA ARG A 102 -10.84 46.09 1.31
C ARG A 102 -11.54 45.18 0.30
N TRP A 103 -11.70 45.63 -0.94
CA TRP A 103 -12.28 44.82 -2.01
C TRP A 103 -11.40 43.61 -2.33
N GLN A 104 -10.09 43.80 -2.47
CA GLN A 104 -9.13 42.70 -2.73
C GLN A 104 -9.12 41.67 -1.60
N TRP A 105 -9.22 42.12 -0.34
CA TRP A 105 -9.36 41.25 0.81
C TRP A 105 -10.62 40.39 0.74
N GLN A 106 -11.77 40.97 0.41
CA GLN A 106 -13.03 40.24 0.22
C GLN A 106 -12.93 39.23 -0.93
N THR A 107 -12.36 39.63 -2.07
CA THR A 107 -12.11 38.73 -3.21
C THR A 107 -11.25 37.54 -2.79
N MET A 108 -10.20 37.79 -2.01
CA MET A 108 -9.34 36.72 -1.51
C MET A 108 -10.08 35.76 -0.57
N GLN A 109 -10.91 36.27 0.34
CA GLN A 109 -11.73 35.43 1.22
C GLN A 109 -12.70 34.55 0.44
N ILE A 110 -13.34 35.09 -0.61
CA ILE A 110 -14.24 34.33 -1.49
C ILE A 110 -13.47 33.22 -2.21
N ILE A 111 -12.30 33.53 -2.78
CA ILE A 111 -11.47 32.51 -3.46
C ILE A 111 -11.00 31.45 -2.46
N ALA A 112 -10.58 31.84 -1.27
CA ALA A 112 -10.17 30.89 -0.23
C ALA A 112 -11.33 29.99 0.21
N ALA A 113 -12.56 30.53 0.33
CA ALA A 113 -13.75 29.76 0.64
C ALA A 113 -14.08 28.75 -0.48
N LYS A 114 -14.01 29.18 -1.75
CA LYS A 114 -14.20 28.29 -2.90
C LYS A 114 -13.16 27.18 -2.95
N MET A 115 -11.88 27.51 -2.79
CA MET A 115 -10.79 26.52 -2.77
C MET A 115 -10.99 25.50 -1.66
N ARG A 116 -11.43 25.92 -0.47
CA ARG A 116 -11.77 24.98 0.62
C ARG A 116 -12.92 24.04 0.24
N ALA A 117 -13.98 24.57 -0.36
CA ALA A 117 -15.15 23.79 -0.75
C ALA A 117 -14.85 22.80 -1.90
N GLU A 118 -14.10 23.24 -2.91
CA GLU A 118 -13.82 22.45 -4.12
C GLU A 118 -12.68 21.44 -3.93
N TYR A 119 -11.63 21.81 -3.19
CA TYR A 119 -10.41 21.00 -3.06
C TYR A 119 -10.20 20.39 -1.66
N GLY A 120 -11.15 20.59 -0.74
CA GLY A 120 -11.12 19.97 0.59
C GLY A 120 -10.04 20.50 1.53
N TYR A 121 -9.51 21.71 1.29
CA TYR A 121 -8.52 22.31 2.18
C TYR A 121 -9.08 22.54 3.58
N ARG A 122 -8.39 22.04 4.61
CA ARG A 122 -8.73 22.35 6.01
C ARG A 122 -8.52 23.84 6.33
N LYS A 123 -7.34 24.37 5.95
CA LYS A 123 -6.97 25.77 6.18
C LYS A 123 -6.20 26.38 5.03
N ILE A 124 -6.63 27.56 4.61
CA ILE A 124 -5.88 28.49 3.75
C ILE A 124 -5.61 29.71 4.62
N ALA A 125 -4.35 30.13 4.69
CA ALA A 125 -3.90 31.24 5.50
C ALA A 125 -2.78 31.99 4.78
N LEU A 126 -2.72 33.30 5.01
CA LEU A 126 -1.57 34.11 4.62
C LEU A 126 -0.64 34.26 5.81
N ILE A 127 0.66 34.22 5.54
CA ILE A 127 1.70 34.45 6.54
C ILE A 127 2.57 35.58 6.02
N ASN A 128 2.66 36.66 6.78
CA ASN A 128 3.54 37.78 6.43
C ASN A 128 5.01 37.49 6.80
N ARG A 129 5.93 38.39 6.44
CA ARG A 129 7.37 38.26 6.72
C ARG A 129 7.71 38.19 8.21
N MET A 130 6.80 38.60 9.08
CA MET A 130 6.94 38.53 10.54
C MET A 130 6.33 37.24 11.13
N SER A 131 6.01 36.26 10.28
CA SER A 131 5.36 35.00 10.65
C SER A 131 3.99 35.18 11.31
N ARG A 132 3.30 36.31 11.09
CA ARG A 132 1.94 36.54 11.59
C ARG A 132 0.93 36.03 10.58
N LEU A 133 -0.07 35.32 11.09
CA LEU A 133 -1.26 34.95 10.33
C LEU A 133 -2.06 36.21 10.04
N VAL A 134 -2.44 36.39 8.78
CA VAL A 134 -3.33 37.47 8.35
C VAL A 134 -4.62 36.91 7.79
#